data_AF-A0A514WYY2-F1
#
_entry.id   AF-A0A514WYY2-F1
#
_cell.length_a   1.000
_cell.length_b   1.000
_cell.length_c   1.000
_cell.angle_alpha   90.00
_cell.angle_beta   90.00
_cell.angle_gamma   90.00
#
_symmetry.space_group_name_H-M   'P 1'
#
loop_
_entity.id
_entity.type
_entity.pdbx_description
1 polymer ?
#
loop_
_entity_poly.entity_id
_entity_poly.type
_entity_poly.pdbx_seq_one_letter_code
_entity_poly.pdbx_strand_id
1 'polypeptide(L)'
;MSVKTFKKGEVIYKDGDKITAVYLIQSGGASQCLIRGKKNIDLFQLGASHILGDQVILGATTHPTSAIATTETKVLEIPVETLKSHYEGAPQMLKVIVKSLADRLRLAMNDVRSAKLEKDSSPCPEDQVAKAFGAVFHTANHKGDRSTPGRIVVEWPMMKQYSQRIFGEGPKRVEQVINILVKQKLALYEMGKAPDNPEGPDEIQRVHFLDLGLLESFFEFYQYYYFKGGRSELLKVDELCQQMLDGLLKMADGQEADRFGVVGVEFAKFTEYCKNEIGINLNNDHFARLEGKGVFMKRKNASTGVILQFEIKEFRSIFQSWKMLREIEKWNEKGFVDMDEKEEKPKKRASAGGPACPACSAELQAGAKFCSECGHKIVAAA
;
A
#
# COMPACT_ATOMS: atom_id res chain seq x y z
N MET A 1 22.29 -35.38 5.53
CA MET A 1 22.66 -34.04 6.03
C MET A 1 23.83 -33.53 5.20
N SER A 2 23.86 -32.26 4.83
CA SER A 2 24.88 -31.65 3.97
C SER A 2 25.33 -30.31 4.54
N VAL A 3 26.60 -29.95 4.33
CA VAL A 3 27.12 -28.66 4.76
C VAL A 3 26.98 -27.65 3.62
N LYS A 4 26.44 -26.48 3.92
CA LYS A 4 26.33 -25.34 3.00
C LYS A 4 26.97 -24.10 3.61
N THR A 5 27.55 -23.26 2.77
CA THR A 5 28.11 -21.97 3.17
C THR A 5 27.42 -20.86 2.38
N PHE A 6 26.99 -19.83 3.09
CA PHE A 6 26.33 -18.64 2.56
C PHE A 6 27.19 -17.41 2.84
N LYS A 7 27.36 -16.54 1.85
CA LYS A 7 28.01 -15.25 2.03
C LYS A 7 27.07 -14.26 2.74
N LYS A 8 27.64 -13.22 3.34
CA LYS A 8 26.85 -12.12 3.91
C LYS A 8 25.88 -11.56 2.87
N GLY A 9 24.61 -11.44 3.24
CA GLY A 9 23.52 -10.95 2.40
C GLY A 9 22.84 -12.02 1.56
N GLU A 10 23.37 -13.25 1.50
CA GLU A 10 22.70 -14.34 0.78
C GLU A 10 21.48 -14.85 1.55
N VAL A 11 20.42 -15.12 0.80
CA VAL A 11 19.17 -15.66 1.32
C VAL A 11 19.32 -17.16 1.50
N ILE A 12 19.08 -17.66 2.71
CA ILE A 12 19.08 -19.10 3.02
C ILE A 12 17.75 -19.71 2.56
N TYR A 13 16.63 -19.04 2.86
CA TYR A 13 15.28 -19.32 2.36
C TYR A 13 14.40 -18.08 2.46
N LYS A 14 13.31 -18.03 1.68
CA LYS A 14 12.32 -16.95 1.72
C LYS A 14 11.04 -17.37 2.43
N ASP A 15 10.34 -16.37 2.96
CA ASP A 15 8.94 -16.52 3.39
C ASP A 15 8.08 -17.11 2.24
N GLY A 16 7.25 -18.09 2.57
CA GLY A 16 6.42 -18.84 1.63
C GLY A 16 7.10 -20.04 0.96
N ASP A 17 8.44 -20.14 1.00
CA ASP A 17 9.14 -21.30 0.45
C ASP A 17 8.74 -22.58 1.20
N LYS A 18 8.60 -23.70 0.49
CA LYS A 18 8.34 -25.01 1.11
C LYS A 18 9.52 -25.40 2.00
N ILE A 19 9.22 -25.86 3.22
CA ILE A 19 10.25 -26.38 4.13
C ILE A 19 10.65 -27.78 3.67
N THR A 20 11.81 -27.90 3.05
CA THR A 20 12.41 -29.19 2.65
C THR A 20 13.54 -29.62 3.58
N ALA A 21 14.12 -28.68 4.31
CA ALA A 21 15.16 -28.90 5.31
C ALA A 21 15.12 -27.84 6.42
N VAL A 22 15.75 -28.17 7.55
CA VAL A 22 16.13 -27.21 8.59
C VAL A 22 17.64 -26.98 8.58
N TYR A 23 18.09 -25.86 9.11
CA TYR A 23 19.50 -25.46 9.03
C TYR A 23 20.06 -25.17 10.41
N LEU A 24 21.00 -26.00 10.87
CA LEU A 24 21.75 -25.75 12.10
C LEU A 24 22.96 -24.87 11.76
N ILE A 25 23.06 -23.69 12.37
CA ILE A 25 24.20 -22.79 12.15
C ILE A 25 25.42 -23.35 12.87
N GLN A 26 26.46 -23.71 12.12
CA GLN A 26 27.74 -24.17 12.67
C GLN A 26 28.67 -23.00 13.02
N SER A 27 28.70 -21.97 12.17
CA SER A 27 29.48 -20.75 12.38
C SER A 27 28.86 -19.57 11.61
N GLY A 28 29.10 -18.34 12.07
CA GLY A 28 28.52 -17.12 11.50
C GLY A 28 27.17 -16.76 12.13
N GLY A 29 26.28 -16.14 11.36
CA GLY A 29 24.97 -15.73 11.85
C GLY A 29 24.00 -15.37 10.73
N ALA A 30 22.71 -15.46 11.03
CA ALA A 30 21.62 -15.13 10.13
C ALA A 30 20.57 -14.27 10.83
N SER A 31 19.98 -13.36 10.07
CA SER A 31 18.78 -12.63 10.47
C SER A 31 17.56 -13.42 10.01
N GLN A 32 16.68 -13.74 10.95
CA GLN A 32 15.32 -14.15 10.64
C GLN A 32 14.47 -12.89 10.49
N CYS A 33 13.91 -12.68 9.30
CA CYS A 33 13.36 -11.38 8.90
C CYS A 33 12.14 -11.51 7.98
N LEU A 34 11.41 -10.40 7.82
CA LEU A 34 10.45 -10.22 6.73
C LEU A 34 11.09 -9.35 5.64
N ILE A 35 11.09 -9.84 4.41
CA ILE A 35 11.57 -9.05 3.26
C ILE A 35 10.39 -8.20 2.77
N ARG A 36 10.58 -6.87 2.71
CA ARG A 36 9.58 -5.89 2.26
C ARG A 36 10.21 -4.91 1.28
N GLY A 37 10.06 -5.20 -0.01
CA GLY A 37 10.69 -4.41 -1.07
C GLY A 37 12.21 -4.35 -0.91
N LYS A 38 12.76 -3.16 -0.65
CA LYS A 38 14.21 -2.94 -0.42
C LYS A 38 14.64 -3.00 1.04
N LYS A 39 13.71 -3.11 1.99
CA LYS A 39 14.02 -3.16 3.43
C LYS A 39 13.74 -4.57 3.99
N ASN A 40 14.56 -4.99 4.94
CA ASN A 40 14.34 -6.19 5.73
C ASN A 40 13.94 -5.78 7.14
N ILE A 41 12.86 -6.37 7.66
CA ILE A 41 12.42 -6.20 9.04
C ILE A 41 12.99 -7.35 9.85
N ASP A 42 14.04 -7.08 10.62
CA ASP A 42 14.68 -8.08 11.47
C ASP A 42 13.79 -8.44 12.67
N LEU A 43 13.49 -9.74 12.80
CA LEU A 43 12.75 -10.30 13.93
C LEU A 43 13.72 -10.83 14.98
N PHE A 44 14.67 -11.68 14.57
CA PHE A 44 15.66 -12.30 15.44
C PHE A 44 17.03 -12.38 14.76
N GLN A 45 18.09 -12.23 15.55
CA GLN A 45 19.47 -12.51 15.13
C GLN A 45 19.88 -13.86 15.71
N LEU A 46 20.27 -14.79 14.84
CA LEU A 46 20.57 -16.17 15.19
C LEU A 46 22.04 -16.45 14.85
N GLY A 47 22.81 -16.87 15.84
CA GLY A 47 24.22 -17.25 15.69
C GLY A 47 24.44 -18.77 15.69
N ALA A 48 25.71 -19.17 15.83
CA ALA A 48 26.11 -20.57 15.97
C ALA A 48 25.29 -21.33 17.03
N SER A 49 25.02 -22.60 16.77
CA SER A 49 24.18 -23.52 17.55
C SER A 49 22.66 -23.24 17.51
N HIS A 50 22.20 -22.19 16.85
CA HIS A 50 20.77 -22.01 16.58
C HIS A 50 20.32 -22.76 15.32
N ILE A 51 19.04 -23.12 15.29
CA ILE A 51 18.37 -23.77 14.16
C ILE A 51 17.45 -22.78 13.47
N LEU A 52 17.48 -22.78 12.14
CA LEU A 52 16.54 -22.10 11.26
C LEU A 52 15.55 -23.12 10.67
N GLY A 53 14.29 -22.73 10.50
CA GLY A 53 13.23 -23.60 9.97
C GLY A 53 12.63 -24.58 10.98
N ASP A 54 12.86 -24.36 12.27
CA ASP A 54 12.36 -25.15 13.41
C ASP A 54 10.82 -25.27 13.46
N GLN A 55 10.10 -24.36 12.80
CA GLN A 55 8.64 -24.33 12.70
C GLN A 55 8.04 -25.62 12.13
N VAL A 56 8.82 -26.41 11.39
CA VAL A 56 8.39 -27.73 10.91
C VAL A 56 8.02 -28.69 12.04
N ILE A 57 8.58 -28.50 13.25
CA ILE A 57 8.25 -29.28 14.45
C ILE A 57 6.77 -29.08 14.85
N LEU A 58 6.20 -27.91 14.55
CA LEU A 58 4.79 -27.59 14.79
C LEU A 58 3.89 -27.90 13.58
N GLY A 59 4.42 -28.56 12.55
CA GLY A 59 3.68 -28.96 11.36
C GLY A 59 3.61 -27.89 10.26
N ALA A 60 4.42 -26.83 10.34
CA ALA A 60 4.51 -25.86 9.25
C ALA A 60 5.07 -26.53 7.97
N THR A 61 4.44 -26.26 6.83
CA THR A 61 4.87 -26.77 5.52
C THR A 61 5.62 -25.74 4.68
N THR A 62 5.51 -24.46 5.04
CA THR A 62 6.22 -23.34 4.44
C THR A 62 6.91 -22.49 5.51
N HIS A 63 8.00 -21.82 5.12
CA HIS A 63 8.67 -20.86 6.01
C HIS A 63 7.78 -19.64 6.22
N PRO A 64 7.47 -19.23 7.47
CA PRO A 64 6.63 -18.06 7.75
C PRO A 64 7.38 -16.71 7.75
N THR A 65 8.69 -16.77 7.52
CA THR A 65 9.67 -15.68 7.54
C THR A 65 10.83 -16.06 6.63
N SER A 66 11.62 -15.09 6.19
CA SER A 66 12.88 -15.33 5.47
C SER A 66 14.07 -15.47 6.43
N ALA A 67 15.16 -16.08 5.97
CA ALA A 67 16.45 -16.07 6.67
C ALA A 67 17.56 -15.58 5.73
N ILE A 68 18.35 -14.61 6.19
CA ILE A 68 19.43 -13.99 5.42
C ILE A 68 20.72 -14.04 6.24
N ALA A 69 21.81 -14.52 5.65
CA ALA A 69 23.10 -14.56 6.30
C ALA A 69 23.61 -13.13 6.60
N THR A 70 23.96 -12.83 7.86
CA THR A 70 24.46 -11.51 8.28
C THR A 70 25.99 -11.43 8.27
N THR A 71 26.64 -12.60 8.28
CA THR A 71 28.07 -12.81 8.01
C THR A 71 28.23 -13.97 7.05
N GLU A 72 29.46 -14.33 6.66
CA GLU A 72 29.70 -15.66 6.11
C GLU A 72 29.21 -16.70 7.12
N THR A 73 28.32 -17.59 6.68
CA THR A 73 27.54 -18.47 7.55
C THR A 73 27.58 -19.88 7.03
N LYS A 74 28.10 -20.79 7.85
CA LYS A 74 28.17 -22.22 7.55
C LYS A 74 27.04 -22.91 8.29
N VAL A 75 26.23 -23.68 7.57
CA VAL A 75 25.10 -24.41 8.12
C VAL A 75 25.20 -25.90 7.81
N LEU A 76 24.67 -26.72 8.71
CA LEU A 76 24.34 -28.10 8.45
C LEU A 76 22.86 -28.17 8.06
N GLU A 77 22.60 -28.49 6.80
CA GLU A 77 21.27 -28.74 6.25
C GLU A 77 20.81 -30.16 6.61
N ILE A 78 19.67 -30.23 7.30
CA ILE A 78 19.06 -31.45 7.79
C ILE A 78 17.71 -31.61 7.08
N PRO A 79 17.55 -32.60 6.18
CA PRO A 79 16.28 -32.85 5.53
C PRO A 79 15.15 -33.08 6.53
N VAL A 80 13.95 -32.60 6.23
CA VAL A 80 12.78 -32.72 7.12
C VAL A 80 12.51 -34.16 7.51
N GLU A 81 12.64 -35.11 6.58
CA GLU A 81 12.41 -36.54 6.87
C GLU A 81 13.43 -37.11 7.87
N THR A 82 14.68 -36.64 7.80
CA THR A 82 15.70 -36.99 8.80
C THR A 82 15.35 -36.42 10.16
N LEU A 83 14.93 -35.15 10.22
CA LEU A 83 14.52 -34.51 11.47
C LEU A 83 13.30 -35.21 12.09
N LYS A 84 12.29 -35.55 11.28
CA LYS A 84 11.09 -36.28 11.72
C LYS A 84 11.46 -37.64 12.31
N SER A 85 12.31 -38.40 11.62
CA SER A 85 12.77 -39.70 12.12
C SER A 85 13.45 -39.59 13.49
N HIS A 86 14.32 -38.57 13.68
CA HIS A 86 14.93 -38.30 15.00
C HIS A 86 13.92 -37.87 16.05
N TYR A 87 12.97 -37.01 15.70
CA TYR A 87 11.93 -36.55 16.62
C TYR A 87 11.00 -37.69 17.03
N GLU A 88 10.60 -38.56 16.10
CA GLU A 88 9.77 -39.74 16.35
C GLU A 88 10.49 -40.80 17.19
N GLY A 89 11.79 -40.98 16.99
CA GLY A 89 12.63 -41.86 17.82
C GLY A 89 12.95 -41.31 19.21
N ALA A 90 12.65 -40.03 19.49
CA ALA A 90 12.95 -39.42 20.78
C ALA A 90 12.08 -39.97 21.92
N PRO A 91 12.60 -40.04 23.17
CA PRO A 91 11.80 -40.37 24.34
C PRO A 91 10.58 -39.46 24.49
N GLN A 92 9.46 -40.01 24.95
CA GLN A 92 8.18 -39.28 25.02
C GLN A 92 8.28 -37.97 25.81
N MET A 93 9.04 -37.98 26.92
CA MET A 93 9.26 -36.77 27.73
C MET A 93 9.95 -35.65 26.93
N LEU A 94 10.93 -35.99 26.10
CA LEU A 94 11.65 -35.01 25.29
C LEU A 94 10.74 -34.39 24.23
N LYS A 95 9.86 -35.20 23.60
CA LYS A 95 8.85 -34.71 22.65
C LYS A 95 7.93 -33.67 23.29
N VAL A 96 7.49 -33.91 24.53
CA VAL A 96 6.64 -32.97 25.29
C VAL A 96 7.37 -31.66 25.57
N ILE A 97 8.63 -31.73 26.00
CA ILE A 97 9.46 -30.54 26.25
C ILE A 97 9.64 -29.72 24.97
N VAL A 98 10.04 -30.39 23.87
CA VAL A 98 10.26 -29.74 22.57
C VAL A 98 8.98 -29.08 22.07
N LYS A 99 7.84 -29.76 22.13
CA LYS A 99 6.56 -29.20 21.71
C LYS A 99 6.16 -27.97 22.54
N SER A 100 6.32 -28.03 23.87
CA SER A 100 6.03 -26.90 24.76
C SER A 100 6.92 -25.67 24.49
N LEU A 101 8.20 -25.88 24.19
CA LEU A 101 9.12 -24.80 23.82
C LEU A 101 8.79 -24.22 22.44
N ALA A 102 8.51 -25.09 21.47
CA ALA A 102 8.12 -24.67 20.12
C ALA A 102 6.82 -23.86 20.13
N ASP A 103 5.80 -24.29 20.87
CA ASP A 103 4.53 -23.54 21.00
C ASP A 103 4.74 -22.14 21.59
N ARG A 104 5.57 -22.03 22.64
CA ARG A 104 5.92 -20.71 23.22
C ARG A 104 6.70 -19.84 22.25
N LEU A 105 7.64 -20.42 21.50
CA LEU A 105 8.40 -19.68 20.49
C LEU A 105 7.50 -19.18 19.37
N ARG A 106 6.51 -19.96 18.92
CA ARG A 106 5.53 -19.53 17.92
C ARG A 106 4.72 -18.32 18.39
N LEU A 107 4.26 -18.33 19.66
CA LEU A 107 3.55 -17.20 20.24
C LEU A 107 4.43 -15.95 20.31
N ALA A 108 5.64 -16.08 20.88
CA ALA A 108 6.60 -14.98 20.97
C ALA A 108 6.98 -14.43 19.58
N MET A 109 7.14 -15.30 18.58
CA MET A 109 7.44 -14.89 17.21
C MET A 109 6.28 -14.09 16.60
N ASN A 110 5.03 -14.48 16.85
CA ASN A 110 3.86 -13.72 16.39
C ASN A 110 3.78 -12.35 17.07
N ASP A 111 4.06 -12.25 18.37
CA ASP A 111 4.06 -10.99 19.11
C ASP A 111 5.17 -10.06 18.62
N VAL A 112 6.40 -10.58 18.45
CA VAL A 112 7.53 -9.82 17.89
C VAL A 112 7.22 -9.38 16.46
N ARG A 113 6.65 -10.26 15.63
CA ARG A 113 6.22 -9.91 14.28
C ARG A 113 5.20 -8.79 14.30
N SER A 114 4.17 -8.89 15.15
CA SER A 114 3.15 -7.85 15.30
C SER A 114 3.78 -6.52 15.73
N ALA A 115 4.57 -6.52 16.80
CA ALA A 115 5.22 -5.33 17.33
C ALA A 115 6.23 -4.69 16.35
N LYS A 116 6.92 -5.51 15.55
CA LYS A 116 7.85 -5.03 14.52
C LYS A 116 7.12 -4.50 13.30
N LEU A 117 5.99 -5.10 12.91
CA LEU A 117 5.11 -4.59 11.86
C LEU A 117 4.37 -3.31 12.29
N GLU A 118 4.11 -3.11 13.58
CA GLU A 118 3.63 -1.84 14.14
C GLU A 118 4.70 -0.75 14.13
N LYS A 119 5.99 -1.14 14.13
CA LYS A 119 7.16 -0.26 13.99
C LYS A 119 7.66 -0.12 12.56
N ASP A 120 7.14 -0.91 11.62
CA ASP A 120 7.39 -0.68 10.20
C ASP A 120 6.76 0.66 9.86
N SER A 121 7.59 1.58 9.40
CA SER A 121 7.26 2.99 9.34
C SER A 121 6.12 3.25 8.36
N SER A 122 5.91 2.43 7.33
CA SER A 122 4.86 2.69 6.34
C SER A 122 3.44 2.58 6.94
N PRO A 123 2.65 3.68 6.94
CA PRO A 123 1.29 3.68 7.47
C PRO A 123 0.37 2.67 6.77
N CYS A 124 0.56 2.46 5.47
CA CYS A 124 -0.19 1.49 4.68
C CYS A 124 0.67 0.88 3.55
N PRO A 125 1.48 -0.16 3.85
CA PRO A 125 2.32 -0.83 2.85
C PRO A 125 1.50 -1.35 1.66
N GLU A 126 2.07 -1.36 0.45
CA GLU A 126 1.37 -1.75 -0.79
C GLU A 126 0.64 -3.10 -0.68
N ASP A 127 1.29 -4.13 -0.11
CA ASP A 127 0.72 -5.46 0.07
C ASP A 127 -0.41 -5.52 1.11
N GLN A 128 -0.57 -4.46 1.91
CA GLN A 128 -1.55 -4.36 2.99
C GLN A 128 -2.68 -3.38 2.68
N VAL A 129 -2.59 -2.55 1.63
CA VAL A 129 -3.59 -1.49 1.35
C VAL A 129 -5.01 -2.06 1.24
N ALA A 130 -5.22 -3.05 0.38
CA ALA A 130 -6.54 -3.65 0.19
C ALA A 130 -7.10 -4.23 1.50
N LYS A 131 -6.26 -4.94 2.27
CA LYS A 131 -6.66 -5.56 3.53
C LYS A 131 -7.01 -4.51 4.59
N ALA A 132 -6.17 -3.48 4.74
CA ALA A 132 -6.34 -2.46 5.76
C ALA A 132 -7.58 -1.59 5.50
N PHE A 133 -7.76 -1.12 4.26
CA PHE A 133 -8.95 -0.36 3.87
C PHE A 133 -10.21 -1.23 3.90
N GLY A 134 -10.12 -2.50 3.46
CA GLY A 134 -11.22 -3.46 3.55
C GLY A 134 -11.64 -3.78 4.99
N ALA A 135 -10.68 -3.89 5.92
CA ALA A 135 -10.97 -4.08 7.35
C ALA A 135 -11.74 -2.89 7.93
N VAL A 136 -11.32 -1.65 7.62
CA VAL A 136 -12.04 -0.44 8.03
C VAL A 136 -13.45 -0.42 7.43
N PHE A 137 -13.57 -0.70 6.13
CA PHE A 137 -14.86 -0.76 5.43
C PHE A 137 -15.82 -1.76 6.06
N HIS A 138 -15.42 -3.03 6.16
CA HIS A 138 -16.31 -4.08 6.66
C HIS A 138 -16.65 -3.86 8.14
N THR A 139 -15.72 -3.31 8.93
CA THR A 139 -15.99 -2.96 10.32
C THR A 139 -17.03 -1.84 10.40
N ALA A 140 -16.87 -0.76 9.64
CA ALA A 140 -17.84 0.33 9.60
C ALA A 140 -19.20 -0.13 9.05
N ASN A 141 -19.22 -0.93 7.99
CA ASN A 141 -20.44 -1.42 7.38
C ASN A 141 -21.25 -2.32 8.32
N HIS A 142 -20.57 -3.16 9.10
CA HIS A 142 -21.21 -4.17 9.94
C HIS A 142 -21.48 -3.70 11.39
N LYS A 143 -20.65 -2.79 11.92
CA LYS A 143 -20.73 -2.32 13.31
C LYS A 143 -21.11 -0.85 13.45
N GLY A 144 -21.18 -0.11 12.35
CA GLY A 144 -21.52 1.30 12.38
C GLY A 144 -23.00 1.57 12.62
N ASP A 145 -23.28 2.54 13.47
CA ASP A 145 -24.59 3.13 13.67
C ASP A 145 -24.93 4.08 12.51
N ARG A 146 -26.18 4.00 12.03
CA ARG A 146 -26.71 4.80 10.92
C ARG A 146 -27.83 5.75 11.37
N SER A 147 -27.97 5.98 12.68
CA SER A 147 -28.95 6.90 13.26
C SER A 147 -28.76 8.33 12.77
N THR A 148 -27.52 8.75 12.48
CA THR A 148 -27.20 10.09 12.01
C THR A 148 -27.26 10.15 10.48
N PRO A 149 -28.14 10.98 9.88
CA PRO A 149 -28.27 11.07 8.43
C PRO A 149 -26.96 11.40 7.73
N GLY A 150 -26.64 10.65 6.68
CA GLY A 150 -25.43 10.85 5.88
C GLY A 150 -24.13 10.43 6.59
N ARG A 151 -24.20 9.73 7.72
CA ARG A 151 -23.02 9.26 8.45
C ARG A 151 -23.17 7.80 8.87
N ILE A 152 -22.03 7.13 8.95
CA ILE A 152 -21.90 5.84 9.62
C ILE A 152 -20.93 6.04 10.78
N VAL A 153 -21.41 5.85 12.01
CA VAL A 153 -20.66 6.18 13.22
C VAL A 153 -20.20 4.90 13.91
N VAL A 154 -18.91 4.80 14.21
CA VAL A 154 -18.34 3.64 14.91
C VAL A 154 -17.59 4.10 16.16
N GLU A 155 -17.90 3.50 17.30
CA GLU A 155 -17.13 3.66 18.54
C GLU A 155 -15.68 3.20 18.34
N TRP A 156 -14.70 3.98 18.78
CA TRP A 156 -13.29 3.70 18.56
C TRP A 156 -12.81 2.38 19.16
N PRO A 157 -13.23 1.98 20.38
CA PRO A 157 -12.93 0.64 20.90
C PRO A 157 -13.50 -0.47 20.02
N MET A 158 -14.72 -0.31 19.48
CA MET A 158 -15.35 -1.27 18.58
C MET A 158 -14.57 -1.39 17.28
N MET A 159 -14.18 -0.26 16.69
CA MET A 159 -13.39 -0.21 15.46
C MET A 159 -12.07 -0.98 15.60
N LYS A 160 -11.31 -0.70 16.68
CA LYS A 160 -10.04 -1.38 16.97
C LYS A 160 -10.23 -2.88 17.20
N GLN A 161 -11.16 -3.26 18.10
CA GLN A 161 -11.33 -4.65 18.51
C GLN A 161 -11.87 -5.53 17.37
N TYR A 162 -12.85 -5.04 16.61
CA TYR A 162 -13.43 -5.81 15.53
C TYR A 162 -12.44 -5.95 14.36
N SER A 163 -11.76 -4.87 13.99
CA SER A 163 -10.72 -4.89 12.95
C SER A 163 -9.60 -5.89 13.28
N GLN A 164 -9.13 -5.89 14.53
CA GLN A 164 -8.09 -6.80 15.00
C GLN A 164 -8.56 -8.26 15.06
N ARG A 165 -9.73 -8.53 15.64
CA ARG A 165 -10.20 -9.91 15.85
C ARG A 165 -10.65 -10.60 14.58
N ILE A 166 -11.30 -9.88 13.68
CA ILE A 166 -11.90 -10.46 12.47
C ILE A 166 -10.92 -10.45 11.30
N PHE A 167 -10.17 -9.35 11.14
CA PHE A 167 -9.28 -9.18 9.99
C PHE A 167 -7.80 -9.31 10.37
N GLY A 168 -7.46 -9.45 11.64
CA GLY A 168 -6.06 -9.48 12.08
C GLY A 168 -5.35 -8.14 11.82
N GLU A 169 -6.09 -7.03 11.78
CA GLU A 169 -5.56 -5.71 11.45
C GLU A 169 -5.22 -4.94 12.72
N GLY A 170 -3.96 -4.51 12.84
CA GLY A 170 -3.46 -3.86 14.05
C GLY A 170 -4.15 -2.51 14.30
N PRO A 171 -4.50 -2.15 15.55
CA PRO A 171 -5.17 -0.88 15.87
C PRO A 171 -4.47 0.35 15.31
N LYS A 172 -3.14 0.37 15.35
CA LYS A 172 -2.34 1.46 14.80
C LYS A 172 -2.55 1.61 13.29
N ARG A 173 -2.60 0.50 12.52
CA ARG A 173 -2.81 0.55 11.07
C ARG A 173 -4.22 1.01 10.72
N VAL A 174 -5.21 0.55 11.47
CA VAL A 174 -6.60 1.02 11.38
C VAL A 174 -6.68 2.53 11.58
N GLU A 175 -6.01 3.06 12.61
CA GLU A 175 -5.92 4.49 12.86
C GLU A 175 -5.24 5.25 11.71
N GLN A 176 -4.14 4.73 11.17
CA GLN A 176 -3.46 5.34 10.02
C GLN A 176 -4.36 5.42 8.78
N VAL A 177 -5.10 4.35 8.46
CA VAL A 177 -6.07 4.37 7.36
C VAL A 177 -7.14 5.44 7.60
N ILE A 178 -7.69 5.52 8.81
CA ILE A 178 -8.72 6.50 9.14
C ILE A 178 -8.15 7.93 9.10
N ASN A 179 -6.90 8.15 9.53
CA ASN A 179 -6.22 9.43 9.39
C ASN A 179 -6.14 9.89 7.92
N ILE A 180 -5.84 8.96 6.99
CA ILE A 180 -5.87 9.24 5.54
C ILE A 180 -7.30 9.65 5.11
N LEU A 181 -8.32 8.92 5.57
CA LEU A 181 -9.71 9.25 5.27
C LEU A 181 -10.13 10.62 5.82
N VAL A 182 -9.69 10.98 7.02
CA VAL A 182 -9.95 12.30 7.63
C VAL A 182 -9.28 13.40 6.81
N LYS A 183 -8.01 13.21 6.40
CA LYS A 183 -7.33 14.16 5.50
C LYS A 183 -8.01 14.29 4.14
N GLN A 184 -8.57 13.21 3.62
CA GLN A 184 -9.37 13.24 2.40
C GLN A 184 -10.80 13.75 2.58
N LYS A 185 -11.18 14.15 3.80
CA LYS A 185 -12.52 14.64 4.15
C LYS A 185 -13.61 13.60 3.90
N LEU A 186 -13.26 12.32 4.08
CA LEU A 186 -14.15 11.16 3.97
C LEU A 186 -14.54 10.58 5.34
N ALA A 187 -13.85 11.00 6.39
CA ALA A 187 -14.17 10.68 7.77
C ALA A 187 -13.92 11.87 8.70
N LEU A 188 -14.47 11.82 9.91
CA LEU A 188 -14.20 12.77 10.98
C LEU A 188 -14.01 12.02 12.29
N TYR A 189 -13.11 12.50 13.15
CA TYR A 189 -13.02 12.04 14.53
C TYR A 189 -13.96 12.84 15.43
N GLU A 190 -14.62 12.12 16.34
CA GLU A 190 -15.21 12.69 17.54
C GLU A 190 -14.22 12.50 18.68
N MET A 191 -13.65 13.61 19.15
CA MET A 191 -12.69 13.63 20.26
C MET A 191 -13.44 13.83 21.57
N GLY A 192 -12.92 13.26 22.66
CA GLY A 192 -13.51 13.42 23.99
C GLY A 192 -12.67 12.77 25.08
N LYS A 193 -13.13 12.90 26.32
CA LYS A 193 -12.47 12.32 27.50
C LYS A 193 -12.75 10.82 27.61
N ALA A 194 -11.72 10.07 27.99
CA ALA A 194 -11.86 8.67 28.36
C ALA A 194 -12.79 8.55 29.59
N PRO A 195 -13.78 7.63 29.61
CA PRO A 195 -14.67 7.46 30.75
C PRO A 195 -13.95 7.13 32.08
N ASP A 196 -12.82 6.44 31.98
CA ASP A 196 -11.96 6.05 33.10
C ASP A 196 -10.86 7.07 33.42
N ASN A 197 -10.67 8.10 32.59
CA ASN A 197 -9.78 9.22 32.85
C ASN A 197 -10.39 10.57 32.40
N PRO A 198 -11.40 11.09 33.14
CA PRO A 198 -12.11 12.31 32.76
C PRO A 198 -11.23 13.58 32.72
N GLU A 199 -10.13 13.60 33.47
CA GLU A 199 -9.18 14.72 33.52
C GLU A 199 -8.02 14.57 32.51
N GLY A 200 -7.95 13.44 31.80
CA GLY A 200 -6.92 13.16 30.81
C GLY A 200 -7.00 14.00 29.53
N PRO A 201 -6.04 13.87 28.61
CA PRO A 201 -6.14 14.49 27.29
C PRO A 201 -7.32 13.93 26.50
N ASP A 202 -7.79 14.68 25.50
CA ASP A 202 -8.82 14.18 24.60
C ASP A 202 -8.25 13.05 23.74
N GLU A 203 -9.02 11.98 23.61
CA GLU A 203 -8.73 10.83 22.76
C GLU A 203 -9.88 10.60 21.78
N ILE A 204 -9.62 9.77 20.75
CA ILE A 204 -10.63 9.42 19.75
C ILE A 204 -11.73 8.58 20.43
N GLN A 205 -12.95 9.11 20.46
CA GLN A 205 -14.12 8.40 20.96
C GLN A 205 -14.84 7.67 19.83
N ARG A 206 -15.07 8.35 18.70
CA ARG A 206 -15.80 7.79 17.55
C ARG A 206 -15.20 8.22 16.22
N VAL A 207 -15.54 7.45 15.19
CA VAL A 207 -15.24 7.76 13.80
C VAL A 207 -16.54 7.90 13.04
N HIS A 208 -16.71 9.05 12.38
CA HIS A 208 -17.85 9.35 11.52
C HIS A 208 -17.41 9.18 10.06
N PHE A 209 -17.86 8.14 9.38
CA PHE A 209 -17.62 7.95 7.96
C PHE A 209 -18.67 8.72 7.15
N LEU A 210 -18.21 9.53 6.20
CA LEU A 210 -19.04 10.42 5.38
C LEU A 210 -19.43 9.78 4.03
N ASP A 211 -18.55 8.94 3.49
CA ASP A 211 -18.80 8.21 2.25
C ASP A 211 -18.12 6.83 2.30
N LEU A 212 -18.89 5.83 2.69
CA LEU A 212 -18.39 4.45 2.78
C LEU A 212 -18.29 3.78 1.39
N GLY A 213 -19.03 4.28 0.40
CA GLY A 213 -19.00 3.74 -0.97
C GLY A 213 -17.70 4.09 -1.70
N LEU A 214 -17.14 5.28 -1.45
CA LEU A 214 -15.79 5.62 -1.93
C LEU A 214 -14.71 4.74 -1.32
N LEU A 215 -14.84 4.43 -0.02
CA LEU A 215 -13.93 3.51 0.65
C LEU A 215 -14.00 2.10 0.04
N GLU A 216 -15.22 1.60 -0.21
CA GLU A 216 -15.47 0.32 -0.88
C GLU A 216 -14.82 0.27 -2.26
N SER A 217 -15.18 1.24 -3.11
CA SER A 217 -14.68 1.35 -4.47
C SER A 217 -13.16 1.37 -4.50
N PHE A 218 -12.52 2.06 -3.55
CA PHE A 218 -11.07 2.17 -3.49
C PHE A 218 -10.38 0.84 -3.17
N PHE A 219 -10.79 0.13 -2.11
CA PHE A 219 -10.09 -1.10 -1.74
C PHE A 219 -10.34 -2.21 -2.75
N GLU A 220 -11.52 -2.25 -3.39
CA GLU A 220 -11.82 -3.17 -4.48
C GLU A 220 -10.98 -2.86 -5.73
N PHE A 221 -10.89 -1.58 -6.11
CA PHE A 221 -10.00 -1.11 -7.18
C PHE A 221 -8.56 -1.56 -6.91
N TYR A 222 -8.05 -1.29 -5.70
CA TYR A 222 -6.69 -1.66 -5.32
C TYR A 222 -6.50 -3.18 -5.36
N GLN A 223 -7.40 -3.94 -4.75
CA GLN A 223 -7.34 -5.40 -4.70
C GLN A 223 -7.33 -6.01 -6.11
N TYR A 224 -8.18 -5.50 -7.01
CA TYR A 224 -8.28 -5.98 -8.38
C TYR A 224 -6.94 -5.80 -9.11
N TYR A 225 -6.42 -4.57 -9.17
CA TYR A 225 -5.21 -4.27 -9.95
C TYR A 225 -3.92 -4.77 -9.31
N TYR A 226 -3.88 -4.94 -7.98
CA TYR A 226 -2.70 -5.44 -7.28
C TYR A 226 -2.60 -6.97 -7.36
N PHE A 227 -3.68 -7.71 -7.06
CA PHE A 227 -3.62 -9.17 -6.92
C PHE A 227 -4.06 -9.96 -8.16
N LYS A 228 -5.04 -9.48 -8.93
CA LYS A 228 -5.56 -10.26 -10.08
C LYS A 228 -4.69 -10.15 -11.33
N GLY A 229 -3.70 -9.24 -11.33
CA GLY A 229 -2.78 -9.03 -12.44
C GLY A 229 -3.43 -8.31 -13.62
N GLY A 230 -2.66 -7.44 -14.26
CA GLY A 230 -3.10 -6.63 -15.40
C GLY A 230 -3.29 -5.16 -15.01
N ARG A 231 -2.49 -4.28 -15.63
CA ARG A 231 -2.51 -2.81 -15.47
C ARG A 231 -2.13 -2.29 -14.07
N SER A 232 -1.02 -2.77 -13.50
CA SER A 232 -0.40 -2.15 -12.30
C SER A 232 -0.10 -0.65 -12.47
N GLU A 233 -0.02 -0.16 -13.71
CA GLU A 233 0.13 1.27 -14.02
C GLU A 233 -1.02 2.14 -13.49
N LEU A 234 -2.22 1.58 -13.29
CA LEU A 234 -3.35 2.28 -12.65
C LEU A 234 -3.12 2.55 -11.16
N LEU A 235 -2.23 1.78 -10.52
CA LEU A 235 -1.85 1.97 -9.11
C LEU A 235 -0.71 2.97 -8.93
N LYS A 236 -0.09 3.44 -10.03
CA LYS A 236 0.97 4.45 -9.99
C LYS A 236 0.39 5.80 -10.40
N VAL A 237 0.30 6.70 -9.45
CA VAL A 237 -0.26 8.03 -9.69
C VAL A 237 0.67 8.85 -10.57
N ASP A 238 0.08 9.51 -11.56
CA ASP A 238 0.76 10.40 -12.46
C ASP A 238 0.16 11.79 -12.29
N GLU A 239 0.95 12.73 -11.75
CA GLU A 239 0.43 14.06 -11.35
C GLU A 239 -0.22 14.79 -12.51
N LEU A 240 0.36 14.69 -13.72
CA LEU A 240 -0.17 15.38 -14.88
C LEU A 240 -1.49 14.74 -15.34
N CYS A 241 -1.54 13.41 -15.41
CA CYS A 241 -2.78 12.70 -15.74
C CYS A 241 -3.87 12.98 -14.70
N GLN A 242 -3.52 13.05 -13.41
CA GLN A 242 -4.48 13.38 -12.35
C GLN A 242 -5.02 14.81 -12.49
N GLN A 243 -4.17 15.79 -12.82
CA GLN A 243 -4.59 17.18 -13.07
C GLN A 243 -5.49 17.31 -14.30
N MET A 244 -5.16 16.59 -15.38
CA MET A 244 -6.00 16.54 -16.58
C MET A 244 -7.37 15.90 -16.28
N LEU A 245 -7.38 14.79 -15.53
CA LEU A 245 -8.60 14.10 -15.13
C LEU A 245 -9.50 14.99 -14.24
N ASP A 246 -8.90 15.70 -13.27
CA ASP A 246 -9.60 16.70 -12.45
C ASP A 246 -10.20 17.81 -13.32
N GLY A 247 -9.44 18.33 -14.29
CA GLY A 247 -9.91 19.34 -15.23
C GLY A 247 -11.12 18.89 -16.05
N LEU A 248 -11.08 17.67 -16.61
CA LEU A 248 -12.20 17.10 -17.35
C LEU A 248 -13.44 16.92 -16.46
N LEU A 249 -13.26 16.43 -15.24
CA LEU A 249 -14.36 16.26 -14.29
C LEU A 249 -14.99 17.60 -13.88
N LYS A 250 -14.19 18.64 -13.65
CA LYS A 250 -14.69 20.00 -13.35
C LYS A 250 -15.47 20.59 -14.52
N MET A 251 -14.99 20.39 -15.75
CA MET A 251 -15.67 20.90 -16.95
C MET A 251 -16.95 20.13 -17.28
N ALA A 252 -17.05 18.88 -16.82
CA ALA A 252 -18.25 18.05 -16.92
C ALA A 252 -19.21 18.24 -15.74
N ASP A 253 -18.84 19.01 -14.71
CA ASP A 253 -19.67 19.21 -13.53
C ASP A 253 -20.99 19.90 -13.91
N GLY A 254 -22.10 19.38 -13.36
CA GLY A 254 -23.45 19.84 -13.69
C GLY A 254 -23.99 19.46 -15.08
N GLN A 255 -23.23 18.74 -15.92
CA GLN A 255 -23.76 18.23 -17.19
C GLN A 255 -24.65 16.99 -16.98
N GLU A 256 -25.75 16.90 -17.74
CA GLU A 256 -26.53 15.66 -17.80
C GLU A 256 -25.80 14.63 -18.68
N ALA A 257 -25.51 13.48 -18.07
CA ALA A 257 -24.93 12.34 -18.78
C ALA A 257 -25.98 11.67 -19.67
N ASP A 258 -25.54 11.10 -20.79
CA ASP A 258 -26.42 10.31 -21.65
C ASP A 258 -26.86 8.99 -20.98
N ARG A 259 -27.68 8.18 -21.69
CA ARG A 259 -28.17 6.88 -21.20
C ARG A 259 -27.08 5.88 -20.82
N PHE A 260 -25.83 6.10 -21.23
CA PHE A 260 -24.68 5.27 -20.93
C PHE A 260 -23.76 5.91 -19.87
N GLY A 261 -24.14 7.04 -19.27
CA GLY A 261 -23.32 7.77 -18.32
C GLY A 261 -22.22 8.61 -18.96
N VAL A 262 -22.31 8.87 -20.27
CA VAL A 262 -21.28 9.59 -21.03
C VAL A 262 -21.58 11.09 -21.04
N VAL A 263 -20.56 11.90 -20.76
CA VAL A 263 -20.58 13.37 -20.83
C VAL A 263 -19.64 13.88 -21.92
N GLY A 264 -19.74 15.17 -22.27
CA GLY A 264 -18.98 15.76 -23.38
C GLY A 264 -18.29 17.08 -23.00
N VAL A 265 -16.99 17.16 -23.23
CA VAL A 265 -16.21 18.39 -23.04
C VAL A 265 -15.64 18.85 -24.39
N GLU A 266 -15.82 20.13 -24.74
CA GLU A 266 -15.23 20.69 -25.96
C GLU A 266 -13.70 20.71 -25.87
N PHE A 267 -13.04 20.14 -26.89
CA PHE A 267 -11.58 20.04 -26.95
C PHE A 267 -10.89 21.40 -26.89
N ALA A 268 -11.46 22.42 -27.52
CA ALA A 268 -10.91 23.78 -27.51
C ALA A 268 -10.90 24.37 -26.08
N LYS A 269 -12.02 24.27 -25.36
CA LYS A 269 -12.13 24.72 -23.97
C LYS A 269 -11.20 23.96 -23.04
N PHE A 270 -11.06 22.64 -23.24
CA PHE A 270 -10.13 21.84 -22.43
C PHE A 270 -8.66 22.18 -22.73
N THR A 271 -8.33 22.49 -23.99
CA THR A 271 -6.99 22.98 -24.37
C THR A 271 -6.67 24.31 -23.68
N GLU A 272 -7.63 25.23 -23.63
CA GLU A 272 -7.50 26.50 -22.92
C GLU A 272 -7.34 26.30 -21.40
N TYR A 273 -8.15 25.42 -20.79
CA TYR A 273 -7.99 25.04 -19.38
C TYR A 273 -6.60 24.47 -19.11
N CYS A 274 -6.12 23.53 -19.93
CA CYS A 274 -4.79 22.94 -19.79
C CYS A 274 -3.69 24.00 -19.88
N LYS A 275 -3.82 24.99 -20.76
CA LYS A 275 -2.84 26.08 -20.88
C LYS A 275 -2.86 27.02 -19.67
N ASN A 276 -4.04 27.40 -19.20
CA ASN A 276 -4.19 28.45 -18.18
C ASN A 276 -4.06 27.93 -16.74
N GLU A 277 -4.62 26.76 -16.46
CA GLU A 277 -4.70 26.18 -15.11
C GLU A 277 -3.62 25.14 -14.85
N ILE A 278 -3.29 24.30 -15.84
CA ILE A 278 -2.28 23.24 -15.72
C ILE A 278 -0.89 23.75 -16.18
N GLY A 279 -0.84 24.67 -17.15
CA GLY A 279 0.39 25.21 -17.70
C GLY A 279 1.02 24.36 -18.81
N ILE A 280 0.22 23.53 -19.51
CA ILE A 280 0.71 22.67 -20.60
C ILE A 280 0.05 23.02 -21.95
N ASN A 281 0.80 22.80 -23.03
CA ASN A 281 0.25 22.83 -24.39
C ASN A 281 -0.21 21.43 -24.78
N LEU A 282 -1.53 21.21 -24.75
CA LEU A 282 -2.14 19.91 -24.99
C LEU A 282 -1.80 19.36 -26.39
N ASN A 283 -1.40 18.10 -26.46
CA ASN A 283 -1.02 17.39 -27.70
C ASN A 283 -1.43 15.91 -27.61
N ASN A 284 -1.21 15.13 -28.67
CA ASN A 284 -1.62 13.71 -28.72
C ASN A 284 -0.92 12.82 -27.68
N ASP A 285 0.33 13.12 -27.31
CA ASP A 285 1.10 12.32 -26.34
C ASP A 285 0.45 12.37 -24.94
N HIS A 286 -0.17 13.50 -24.58
CA HIS A 286 -0.90 13.62 -23.31
C HIS A 286 -2.10 12.66 -23.24
N PHE A 287 -2.81 12.47 -24.35
CA PHE A 287 -3.92 11.52 -24.42
C PHE A 287 -3.42 10.08 -24.42
N ALA A 288 -2.35 9.78 -25.15
CA ALA A 288 -1.72 8.47 -25.11
C ALA A 288 -1.25 8.11 -23.68
N ARG A 289 -0.78 9.09 -22.91
CA ARG A 289 -0.40 8.94 -21.50
C ARG A 289 -1.61 8.58 -20.61
N LEU A 290 -2.73 9.29 -20.78
CA LEU A 290 -4.00 8.97 -20.09
C LEU A 290 -4.49 7.56 -20.43
N GLU A 291 -4.49 7.20 -21.72
CA GLU A 291 -4.90 5.87 -22.18
C GLU A 291 -3.98 4.77 -21.63
N GLY A 292 -2.67 5.01 -21.56
CA GLY A 292 -1.70 4.12 -20.92
C GLY A 292 -1.96 3.92 -19.42
N LYS A 293 -2.56 4.93 -18.78
CA LYS A 293 -3.06 4.88 -17.40
C LYS A 293 -4.50 4.38 -17.29
N GLY A 294 -5.07 3.82 -18.35
CA GLY A 294 -6.41 3.23 -18.36
C GLY A 294 -7.55 4.25 -18.40
N VAL A 295 -7.27 5.52 -18.65
CA VAL A 295 -8.28 6.59 -18.76
C VAL A 295 -8.61 6.80 -20.24
N PHE A 296 -9.76 6.30 -20.67
CA PHE A 296 -10.17 6.32 -22.08
C PHE A 296 -11.25 7.37 -22.35
N MET A 297 -11.09 8.09 -23.46
CA MET A 297 -12.10 9.02 -23.95
C MET A 297 -12.21 8.97 -25.48
N LYS A 298 -13.42 9.14 -25.99
CA LYS A 298 -13.69 9.16 -27.43
C LYS A 298 -13.68 10.59 -27.96
N ARG A 299 -13.01 10.81 -29.08
CA ARG A 299 -13.10 12.08 -29.82
C ARG A 299 -14.21 11.99 -30.84
N LYS A 300 -15.19 12.90 -30.77
CA LYS A 300 -16.32 12.98 -31.70
C LYS A 300 -16.30 14.32 -32.42
N ASN A 301 -16.34 14.30 -33.76
CA ASN A 301 -16.51 15.51 -34.55
C ASN A 301 -17.96 15.99 -34.44
N ALA A 302 -18.16 17.24 -34.05
CA ALA A 302 -19.44 17.93 -34.02
C ALA A 302 -19.34 19.23 -34.85
N SER A 303 -20.49 19.87 -35.11
CA SER A 303 -20.55 21.14 -35.85
C SER A 303 -19.77 22.27 -35.16
N THR A 304 -19.62 22.21 -33.84
CA THR A 304 -18.91 23.19 -33.00
C THR A 304 -17.44 22.84 -32.76
N GLY A 305 -16.92 21.76 -33.35
CA GLY A 305 -15.54 21.30 -33.17
C GLY A 305 -15.44 19.86 -32.69
N VAL A 306 -14.32 19.52 -32.03
CA VAL A 306 -14.10 18.18 -31.47
C VAL A 306 -14.62 18.13 -30.03
N ILE A 307 -15.42 17.11 -29.71
CA ILE A 307 -15.94 16.83 -28.37
C ILE A 307 -15.21 15.60 -27.81
N LEU A 308 -14.69 15.72 -26.59
CA LEU A 308 -14.14 14.65 -25.78
C LEU A 308 -15.27 14.00 -24.98
N GLN A 309 -15.56 12.73 -25.25
CA GLN A 309 -16.63 11.98 -24.60
C GLN A 309 -16.06 10.90 -23.68
N PHE A 310 -16.54 10.83 -22.44
CA PHE A 310 -16.09 9.86 -21.45
C PHE A 310 -17.19 9.50 -20.45
N GLU A 311 -17.08 8.34 -19.81
CA GLU A 311 -18.02 7.86 -18.79
C GLU A 311 -17.70 8.51 -17.44
N ILE A 312 -18.66 9.26 -16.89
CA ILE A 312 -18.38 10.14 -15.75
C ILE A 312 -18.09 9.37 -14.45
N LYS A 313 -18.68 8.17 -14.25
CA LYS A 313 -18.46 7.40 -13.02
C LYS A 313 -17.08 6.74 -13.02
N GLU A 314 -16.63 6.17 -14.14
CA GLU A 314 -15.28 5.64 -14.29
C GLU A 314 -14.23 6.72 -14.02
N PHE A 315 -14.37 7.90 -14.63
CA PHE A 315 -13.41 9.00 -14.44
C PHE A 315 -13.38 9.46 -12.98
N ARG A 316 -14.55 9.57 -12.33
CA ARG A 316 -14.65 9.92 -10.92
C ARG A 316 -14.01 8.84 -10.03
N SER A 317 -14.24 7.56 -10.32
CA SER A 317 -13.68 6.44 -9.57
C SER A 317 -12.15 6.41 -9.65
N ILE A 318 -11.58 6.54 -10.86
CA ILE A 318 -10.13 6.60 -11.07
C ILE A 318 -9.53 7.82 -10.35
N PHE A 319 -10.16 8.99 -10.49
CA PHE A 319 -9.68 10.21 -9.85
C PHE A 319 -9.63 10.10 -8.32
N GLN A 320 -10.69 9.59 -7.70
CA GLN A 320 -10.72 9.39 -6.24
C GLN A 320 -9.71 8.33 -5.80
N SER A 321 -9.55 7.25 -6.56
CA SER A 321 -8.56 6.22 -6.28
C SER A 321 -7.13 6.78 -6.35
N TRP A 322 -6.82 7.62 -7.34
CA TRP A 322 -5.52 8.29 -7.43
C TRP A 322 -5.29 9.32 -6.33
N LYS A 323 -6.33 10.03 -5.88
CA LYS A 323 -6.21 10.90 -4.69
C LYS A 323 -5.82 10.09 -3.45
N MET A 324 -6.45 8.93 -3.26
CA MET A 324 -6.14 8.05 -2.14
C MET A 324 -4.72 7.47 -2.23
N LEU A 325 -4.34 6.96 -3.41
CA LEU A 325 -3.01 6.41 -3.65
C LEU A 325 -1.90 7.43 -3.39
N ARG A 326 -2.10 8.68 -3.84
CA ARG A 326 -1.12 9.75 -3.61
C ARG A 326 -0.91 10.05 -2.13
N GLU A 327 -1.98 10.05 -1.34
CA GLU A 327 -1.84 10.17 0.12
C GLU A 327 -1.13 8.96 0.72
N ILE A 328 -1.48 7.74 0.31
CA ILE A 328 -0.81 6.52 0.79
C ILE A 328 0.68 6.58 0.49
N GLU A 329 1.08 6.90 -0.75
CA GLU A 329 2.48 7.05 -1.16
C GLU A 329 3.20 8.10 -0.31
N LYS A 330 2.62 9.30 -0.21
CA LYS A 330 3.16 10.40 0.61
C LYS A 330 3.39 9.97 2.07
N TRP A 331 2.42 9.31 2.69
CA TRP A 331 2.50 8.95 4.10
C TRP A 331 3.39 7.73 4.34
N ASN A 332 3.47 6.80 3.38
CA ASN A 332 4.44 5.72 3.39
C ASN A 332 5.88 6.23 3.31
N GLU A 333 6.15 7.27 2.51
CA GLU A 333 7.46 7.92 2.46
C GLU A 333 7.82 8.59 3.79
N LYS A 334 6.87 9.26 4.43
CA LYS A 334 7.07 9.95 5.72
C LYS A 334 7.14 9.00 6.92
N GLY A 335 6.48 7.86 6.85
CA GLY A 335 6.49 6.85 7.89
C GLY A 335 5.46 7.04 9.02
N PHE A 336 4.53 7.98 8.89
CA PHE A 336 3.36 8.17 9.76
C PHE A 336 2.45 9.23 9.12
N VAL A 337 1.13 9.18 9.37
CA VAL A 337 0.19 10.22 8.95
C VAL A 337 0.20 11.37 9.97
N ASP A 338 0.82 12.49 9.61
CA ASP A 338 0.85 13.72 10.40
C ASP A 338 -0.46 14.50 10.24
N MET A 339 -1.34 14.45 11.23
CA MET A 339 -2.64 15.13 11.18
C MET A 339 -2.54 16.66 11.11
N ASP A 340 -1.45 17.26 11.58
CA ASP A 340 -1.25 18.71 11.65
C ASP A 340 -0.62 19.29 10.38
N GLU A 341 -0.13 18.45 9.47
CA GLU A 341 0.38 18.91 8.18
C GLU A 341 -0.72 19.62 7.38
N LYS A 342 -0.49 20.91 7.10
CA LYS A 342 -1.38 21.72 6.25
C LYS A 342 -1.38 21.17 4.84
N GLU A 343 -2.57 21.12 4.21
CA GLU A 343 -2.70 20.82 2.78
C GLU A 343 -1.80 21.81 1.99
N GLU A 344 -0.72 21.31 1.38
CA GLU A 344 -0.01 22.09 0.39
C GLU A 344 -0.99 22.32 -0.77
N LYS A 345 -1.43 23.58 -0.95
CA LYS A 345 -2.09 23.96 -2.21
C LYS A 345 -1.15 23.55 -3.33
N PRO A 346 -1.64 22.96 -4.44
CA PRO A 346 -0.79 22.70 -5.59
C PRO A 346 -0.12 24.01 -5.95
N LYS A 347 1.18 24.11 -5.65
CA LYS A 347 1.97 25.26 -6.08
C LYS A 347 1.79 25.25 -7.59
N LYS A 348 1.28 26.34 -8.17
CA LYS A 348 1.68 26.69 -9.55
C LYS A 348 3.19 26.54 -9.51
N ARG A 349 3.75 25.50 -10.13
CA ARG A 349 5.18 25.24 -10.08
C ARG A 349 5.83 26.48 -10.71
N ALA A 350 6.24 27.43 -9.87
CA ALA A 350 7.21 28.41 -10.26
C ALA A 350 8.42 27.59 -10.66
N SER A 351 8.85 27.76 -11.90
CA SER A 351 10.01 27.12 -12.51
C SER A 351 11.19 27.09 -11.54
N ALA A 352 11.36 25.99 -10.82
CA ALA A 352 12.68 25.63 -10.31
C ALA A 352 13.50 25.33 -11.58
N GLY A 353 14.61 26.07 -11.77
CA GLY A 353 15.31 26.25 -13.05
C GLY A 353 16.00 25.03 -13.65
N GLY A 354 15.42 23.83 -13.56
CA GLY A 354 15.81 22.65 -14.30
C GLY A 354 15.16 22.60 -15.70
N PRO A 355 15.78 21.94 -16.69
CA PRO A 355 15.18 21.74 -18.00
C PRO A 355 13.91 20.87 -17.88
N ALA A 356 12.79 21.37 -18.39
CA ALA A 356 11.56 20.60 -18.52
C ALA A 356 11.53 19.81 -19.84
N CYS A 357 10.88 18.65 -19.84
CA CYS A 357 10.67 17.86 -21.04
C CYS A 357 9.87 18.66 -22.08
N PRO A 358 10.35 18.79 -23.33
CA PRO A 358 9.64 19.56 -24.35
C PRO A 358 8.32 18.91 -24.79
N ALA A 359 8.15 17.61 -24.55
CA ALA A 359 6.95 16.87 -24.94
C ALA A 359 5.86 16.83 -23.87
N CYS A 360 6.26 16.68 -22.58
CA CYS A 360 5.31 16.47 -21.48
C CYS A 360 5.50 17.42 -20.28
N SER A 361 6.44 18.35 -20.37
CA SER A 361 6.75 19.35 -19.33
C SER A 361 7.19 18.78 -17.97
N ALA A 362 7.45 17.47 -17.87
CA ALA A 362 8.04 16.86 -16.69
C ALA A 362 9.45 17.40 -16.43
N GLU A 363 9.80 17.57 -15.16
CA GLU A 363 11.14 17.98 -14.74
C GLU A 363 12.16 16.89 -15.11
N LEU A 364 13.21 17.27 -15.85
CA LEU A 364 14.25 16.33 -16.24
C LEU A 364 15.37 16.36 -15.23
N GLN A 365 15.86 15.17 -14.86
CA GLN A 365 17.15 15.07 -14.17
C GLN A 365 18.27 15.62 -15.07
N ALA A 366 19.24 16.31 -14.46
CA ALA A 366 20.38 16.86 -15.18
C ALA A 366 21.11 15.74 -15.97
N GLY A 367 21.22 15.92 -17.29
CA GLY A 367 21.85 14.94 -18.19
C GLY A 367 20.97 13.76 -18.63
N ALA A 368 19.67 13.77 -18.34
CA ALA A 368 18.75 12.72 -18.80
C ALA A 368 18.68 12.67 -20.33
N LYS A 369 19.01 11.51 -20.93
CA LYS A 369 18.90 11.27 -22.39
C LYS A 369 17.45 11.03 -22.84
N PHE A 370 16.59 10.64 -21.91
CA PHE A 370 15.16 10.39 -22.12
C PHE A 370 14.38 10.90 -20.90
N CYS A 371 13.17 11.39 -21.12
CA CYS A 371 12.26 11.75 -20.06
C CYS A 371 11.78 10.47 -19.34
N SER A 372 11.93 10.41 -18.01
CA SER A 372 11.46 9.28 -17.18
C SER A 372 9.94 9.14 -17.19
N GLU A 373 9.24 10.23 -17.50
CA GLU A 373 7.78 10.31 -17.46
C GLU A 373 7.12 9.89 -18.78
N CYS A 374 7.64 10.34 -19.93
CA CYS A 374 7.02 10.09 -21.23
C CYS A 374 7.92 9.36 -22.24
N GLY A 375 9.16 9.03 -21.88
CA GLY A 375 10.11 8.36 -22.78
C GLY A 375 10.65 9.24 -23.91
N HIS A 376 10.28 10.52 -23.98
CA HIS A 376 10.75 11.43 -25.02
C HIS A 376 12.27 11.61 -24.95
N LYS A 377 12.95 11.43 -26.07
CA LYS A 377 14.40 11.57 -26.17
C LYS A 377 14.77 13.04 -26.03
N ILE A 378 15.62 13.35 -25.06
CA ILE A 378 16.10 14.71 -24.82
C ILE A 378 17.34 14.90 -25.70
N VAL A 379 17.18 15.72 -26.74
CA VAL A 379 18.29 16.12 -27.60
C VAL A 379 19.00 17.27 -26.88
N ALA A 380 20.21 17.02 -26.36
CA ALA A 380 21.03 18.08 -25.82
C ALA A 380 21.27 19.12 -26.92
N ALA A 381 20.98 20.40 -26.63
CA ALA A 381 21.39 21.48 -27.52
C ALA A 381 22.92 21.45 -27.65
N ALA A 382 23.42 21.41 -28.88
CA ALA A 382 24.83 21.51 -29.19
C ALA A 382 25.40 22.88 -28.85
#